data_AF-A0A0Q7SFN5-F1
#
_entry.id   AF-A0A0Q7SFN5-F1
#
_cell.length_a   1.000
_cell.length_b   1.000
_cell.length_c   1.000
_cell.angle_alpha   90.00
_cell.angle_beta   90.00
_cell.angle_gamma   90.00
#
_symmetry.space_group_name_H-M   'P 1'
#
loop_
_entity.id
_entity.type
_entity.pdbx_description
1 polymer ?
#
loop_
_entity_poly.entity_id
_entity_poly.type
_entity_poly.pdbx_seq_one_letter_code
_entity_poly.pdbx_strand_id
1 'polypeptide(L)'
;MLAIVFAVMLQQAAAGQVVWEEPPPPPPAAPVGIPAIPDSARADPYGYERAECSPLIRKASESMEACQARVRTALAANLGADLPPGLAPAGAPDAGRLAAAGDRYALQCGAPDRPARAALAPQEQTCETRPQARPQGGVAWTEECRPADGRAPTQDGLRVRLGGD
;
A
#
# COMPACT_ATOMS: atom_id res chain seq x y z
N MET A 1 -41.03 -30.55 43.34
CA MET A 1 -39.67 -30.77 42.79
C MET A 1 -39.35 -29.89 41.57
N LEU A 2 -40.32 -29.54 40.69
CA LEU A 2 -40.06 -28.65 39.54
C LEU A 2 -39.53 -27.24 39.89
N ALA A 3 -39.96 -26.67 41.03
CA ALA A 3 -39.56 -25.31 41.43
C ALA A 3 -38.08 -25.19 41.81
N ILE A 4 -37.46 -26.28 42.28
CA ILE A 4 -36.05 -26.30 42.69
C ILE A 4 -35.13 -26.35 41.46
N VAL A 5 -35.57 -27.02 40.40
CA VAL A 5 -34.81 -27.11 39.13
C VAL A 5 -34.75 -25.75 38.42
N PHE A 6 -35.81 -24.94 38.49
CA PHE A 6 -35.84 -23.61 37.89
C PHE A 6 -34.90 -22.61 38.60
N ALA A 7 -34.80 -22.68 39.93
CA ALA A 7 -33.92 -21.81 40.71
C ALA A 7 -32.42 -22.06 40.44
N VAL A 8 -32.03 -23.32 40.21
CA VAL A 8 -30.63 -23.68 39.91
C VAL A 8 -30.22 -23.25 38.50
N MET A 9 -31.14 -23.25 37.52
CA MET A 9 -30.86 -22.78 36.16
C MET A 9 -30.64 -21.27 36.05
N LEU A 10 -31.32 -20.46 36.89
CA LEU A 10 -31.14 -19.00 36.91
C LEU A 10 -29.76 -18.57 37.47
N GLN A 11 -29.14 -19.38 38.33
CA GLN A 11 -27.81 -19.10 38.88
C GLN A 11 -26.67 -19.40 37.89
N GLN A 12 -26.90 -20.22 36.87
CA GLN A 12 -25.90 -20.50 35.83
C GLN A 12 -25.84 -19.41 34.75
N ALA A 13 -26.82 -18.51 34.67
CA ALA A 13 -26.82 -17.39 33.72
C ALA A 13 -25.84 -16.25 34.13
N ALA A 14 -25.27 -16.29 35.34
CA ALA A 14 -24.27 -15.34 35.80
C ALA A 14 -22.83 -15.72 35.39
N ALA A 15 -22.58 -16.99 35.03
CA ALA A 15 -21.27 -17.47 34.60
C ALA A 15 -21.08 -17.27 33.09
N GLY A 16 -21.13 -16.03 32.64
CA GLY A 16 -21.00 -15.68 31.23
C GLY A 16 -21.24 -14.21 30.91
N GLN A 17 -21.37 -13.35 31.92
CA GLN A 17 -21.46 -11.92 31.68
C GLN A 17 -20.06 -11.41 31.32
N VAL A 18 -19.88 -11.10 30.04
CA VAL A 18 -18.75 -10.30 29.55
C VAL A 18 -18.91 -8.93 30.19
N VAL A 19 -18.25 -8.73 31.33
CA VAL A 19 -18.09 -7.40 31.92
C VAL A 19 -17.11 -6.67 31.02
N TRP A 20 -17.64 -5.79 30.18
CA TRP A 20 -16.84 -4.82 29.47
C TRP A 20 -16.33 -3.82 30.49
N GLU A 21 -15.10 -4.05 30.96
CA GLU A 21 -14.42 -3.09 31.80
C GLU A 21 -13.96 -1.95 30.90
N GLU A 22 -14.59 -0.78 31.07
CA GLU A 22 -14.18 0.45 30.39
C GLU A 22 -12.71 0.69 30.75
N PRO A 23 -11.77 0.68 29.78
CA PRO A 23 -10.37 0.94 30.06
C PRO A 23 -10.26 2.28 30.80
N PRO A 24 -9.48 2.36 31.89
CA PRO A 24 -9.31 3.61 32.62
C PRO A 24 -8.88 4.70 31.63
N PRO A 25 -9.44 5.92 31.74
CA PRO A 25 -9.12 6.99 30.83
C PRO A 25 -7.60 7.18 30.83
N PRO A 26 -6.97 7.26 29.65
CA PRO A 26 -5.53 7.44 29.58
C PRO A 26 -5.14 8.70 30.35
N PRO A 27 -4.01 8.69 31.07
CA PRO A 27 -3.56 9.87 31.78
C PRO A 27 -3.50 11.06 30.81
N PRO A 28 -3.82 12.28 31.28
CA PRO A 28 -3.76 13.46 30.43
C PRO A 28 -2.36 13.53 29.82
N ALA A 29 -2.31 13.54 28.49
CA ALA A 29 -1.06 13.66 27.77
C ALA A 29 -0.36 14.93 28.28
N ALA A 30 0.88 14.77 28.78
CA ALA A 30 1.71 15.92 29.08
C ALA A 30 1.76 16.82 27.84
N PRO A 31 1.75 18.16 27.99
CA PRO A 31 1.84 19.05 26.84
C PRO A 31 3.17 18.80 26.14
N VAL A 32 3.13 17.99 25.08
CA VAL A 32 4.26 17.77 24.20
C VAL A 32 4.40 19.07 23.44
N GLY A 33 5.50 19.78 23.69
CA GLY A 33 5.81 21.00 22.95
C GLY A 33 5.78 20.69 21.45
N ILE A 34 4.95 21.41 20.71
CA ILE A 34 4.86 21.25 19.26
C ILE A 34 6.24 21.63 18.69
N PRO A 35 6.90 20.73 17.95
CA PRO A 35 8.19 21.06 17.33
C PRO A 35 7.97 22.22 16.38
N ALA A 36 8.70 23.32 16.57
CA ALA A 36 8.61 24.46 15.66
C ALA A 36 9.08 24.05 14.25
N ILE A 37 8.35 24.49 13.23
CA ILE A 37 8.75 24.31 11.82
C ILE A 37 9.33 25.60 11.25
N PRO A 38 10.31 25.52 10.33
CA PRO A 38 10.84 26.70 9.64
C PRO A 38 9.81 27.28 8.66
N ASP A 39 9.99 28.54 8.25
CA ASP A 39 9.10 29.19 7.29
C ASP A 39 9.11 28.52 5.91
N SER A 40 10.23 27.89 5.54
CA SER A 40 10.30 27.05 4.33
C SER A 40 9.31 25.88 4.36
N ALA A 41 9.02 25.32 5.54
CA ALA A 41 8.04 24.25 5.71
C ALA A 41 6.60 24.75 5.61
N ARG A 42 6.34 26.03 5.92
CA ARG A 42 5.05 26.67 5.68
C ARG A 42 4.85 26.99 4.19
N ALA A 43 5.92 27.41 3.52
CA ALA A 43 5.88 27.75 2.10
C ALA A 43 5.81 26.53 1.17
N ASP A 44 6.55 25.46 1.47
CA ASP A 44 6.53 24.18 0.73
C ASP A 44 6.58 22.97 1.68
N PRO A 45 5.42 22.52 2.19
CA PRO A 45 5.34 21.36 3.07
C PRO A 45 5.87 20.06 2.45
N TYR A 46 5.70 19.87 1.13
CA TYR A 46 6.19 18.70 0.41
C TYR A 46 7.70 18.73 0.20
N GLY A 47 8.25 19.89 -0.16
CA GLY A 47 9.68 20.09 -0.26
C GLY A 47 10.39 19.85 1.06
N TYR A 48 9.80 20.32 2.17
CA TYR A 48 10.31 20.08 3.51
C TYR A 48 10.34 18.60 3.89
N GLU A 49 9.25 17.85 3.67
CA GLU A 49 9.22 16.40 3.94
C GLU A 49 10.27 15.63 3.14
N ARG A 50 10.42 15.95 1.85
CA ARG A 50 11.45 15.33 1.01
C ARG A 50 12.87 15.66 1.46
N ALA A 51 13.12 16.89 1.91
CA ALA A 51 14.44 17.32 2.38
C ALA A 51 14.82 16.58 3.68
N GLU A 52 13.93 16.59 4.67
CA GLU A 52 14.14 15.96 5.98
C GLU A 52 14.22 14.43 5.89
N CYS A 53 13.45 13.80 5.01
CA CYS A 53 13.45 12.35 4.84
C CYS A 53 14.38 11.84 3.74
N SER A 54 15.22 12.72 3.18
CA SER A 54 16.27 12.31 2.27
C SER A 54 17.26 11.37 2.98
N PRO A 55 17.86 10.40 2.27
CA PRO A 55 18.80 9.44 2.86
C PRO A 55 20.08 10.09 3.41
N LEU A 56 20.36 11.34 3.04
CA LEU A 56 21.52 12.10 3.50
C LEU A 56 21.25 12.85 4.81
N ILE A 57 19.99 13.17 5.11
CA ILE A 57 19.59 13.97 6.28
C ILE A 57 18.98 13.09 7.37
N ARG A 58 18.13 12.13 7.00
CA ARG A 58 17.50 11.25 7.99
C ARG A 58 18.56 10.42 8.72
N LYS A 59 18.25 10.04 9.96
CA LYS A 59 19.14 9.17 10.73
C LYS A 59 19.30 7.84 10.00
N ALA A 60 20.51 7.28 9.96
CA ALA A 60 20.79 6.01 9.28
C ALA A 60 19.94 4.84 9.82
N SER A 61 19.56 4.89 11.09
CA SER A 61 18.70 3.90 11.76
C SER A 61 17.19 4.15 11.57
N GLU A 62 16.79 5.28 10.97
CA GLU A 62 15.39 5.65 10.77
C GLU A 62 14.93 5.19 9.39
N SER A 63 13.84 4.42 9.34
CA SER A 63 13.21 4.05 8.07
C SER A 63 12.58 5.25 7.40
N MET A 64 12.25 5.12 6.11
CA MET A 64 11.56 6.18 5.38
C MET A 64 10.20 6.49 6.03
N GLU A 65 9.44 5.44 6.34
CA GLU A 65 8.11 5.53 6.93
C GLU A 65 8.15 6.21 8.30
N ALA A 66 9.15 5.89 9.12
CA ALA A 66 9.33 6.49 10.44
C ALA A 66 9.64 7.99 10.34
N CYS A 67 10.52 8.38 9.41
CA CYS A 67 10.81 9.79 9.16
C CYS A 67 9.55 10.54 8.68
N GLN A 68 8.84 9.99 7.70
CA GLN A 68 7.64 10.62 7.14
C GLN A 68 6.56 10.79 8.20
N ALA A 69 6.33 9.78 9.05
CA ALA A 69 5.37 9.86 10.14
C ALA A 69 5.72 10.99 11.11
N ARG A 70 6.99 11.08 11.53
CA ARG A 70 7.49 12.15 12.41
C ARG A 70 7.32 13.53 11.80
N VAL A 71 7.76 13.73 10.55
CA VAL A 71 7.69 15.02 9.86
C VAL A 71 6.24 15.45 9.62
N ARG A 72 5.37 14.53 9.16
CA ARG A 72 3.95 14.82 8.94
C ARG A 72 3.20 15.13 10.24
N THR A 73 3.58 14.51 11.35
CA THR A 73 3.03 14.85 12.68
C THR A 73 3.40 16.28 13.07
N ALA A 74 4.66 16.68 12.87
CA ALA A 74 5.11 18.05 13.12
C ALA A 74 4.41 19.07 12.20
N LEU A 75 4.27 18.75 10.91
CA LEU A 75 3.55 19.61 9.96
C LEU A 75 2.07 19.76 10.34
N ALA A 76 1.39 18.67 10.68
CA ALA A 76 -0.02 18.70 11.09
C ALA A 76 -0.23 19.56 12.35
N ALA A 77 0.67 19.45 13.33
CA ALA A 77 0.60 20.22 14.57
C ALA A 77 0.82 21.74 14.36
N ASN A 78 1.54 22.14 13.30
CA ASN A 78 1.84 23.55 13.01
C ASN A 78 0.90 24.19 11.98
N LEU A 79 0.45 23.42 10.98
CA LEU A 79 -0.36 23.93 9.85
C LEU A 79 -1.86 23.71 10.07
N GLY A 80 -2.26 22.73 10.88
CA GLY A 80 -3.67 22.44 11.14
C GLY A 80 -4.48 22.26 9.85
N ALA A 81 -5.45 23.15 9.63
CA ALA A 81 -6.32 23.12 8.44
C ALA A 81 -5.59 23.46 7.13
N ASP A 82 -4.44 24.12 7.19
CA ASP A 82 -3.64 24.48 6.01
C ASP A 82 -2.74 23.33 5.53
N LEU A 83 -2.76 22.18 6.22
CA LEU A 83 -1.98 21.01 5.85
C LEU A 83 -2.50 20.41 4.52
N PRO A 84 -1.64 20.21 3.51
CA PRO A 84 -2.03 19.52 2.29
C PRO A 84 -2.52 18.08 2.57
N PRO A 85 -3.60 17.62 1.90
CA PRO A 85 -4.24 16.34 2.22
C PRO A 85 -3.29 15.14 2.06
N GLY A 86 -2.35 15.18 1.11
CA GLY A 86 -1.37 14.11 0.92
C GLY A 86 -0.30 14.01 2.03
N LEU A 87 -0.25 14.98 2.95
CA LEU A 87 0.66 15.00 4.10
C LEU A 87 -0.07 14.74 5.42
N ALA A 88 -1.38 14.44 5.38
CA ALA A 88 -2.12 14.07 6.55
C ALA A 88 -1.47 12.84 7.24
N PRO A 89 -1.36 12.83 8.58
CA PRO A 89 -0.91 11.66 9.32
C PRO A 89 -1.78 10.43 9.02
N ALA A 90 -1.20 9.24 9.10
CA ALA A 90 -1.96 8.00 8.93
C ALA A 90 -3.12 7.94 9.95
N GLY A 91 -4.34 7.66 9.47
CA GLY A 91 -5.54 7.65 10.31
C GLY A 91 -6.22 9.02 10.49
N ALA A 92 -5.73 10.07 9.82
CA ALA A 92 -6.55 11.26 9.62
C ALA A 92 -7.85 10.85 8.90
N PRO A 93 -9.03 11.37 9.30
CA PRO A 93 -10.27 11.03 8.64
C PRO A 93 -10.17 11.47 7.17
N ASP A 94 -9.99 10.51 6.27
CA ASP A 94 -10.12 10.75 4.84
C ASP A 94 -11.49 11.37 4.61
N ALA A 95 -11.55 12.59 4.07
CA ALA A 95 -12.80 13.29 3.76
C ALA A 95 -13.64 12.59 2.65
N GLY A 96 -13.26 11.37 2.29
CA GLY A 96 -13.89 10.56 1.29
C GLY A 96 -14.52 9.32 1.90
N ARG A 97 -15.85 9.26 1.84
CA ARG A 97 -16.61 8.06 2.22
C ARG A 97 -16.23 6.90 1.27
N LEU A 98 -15.81 5.77 1.83
CA LEU A 98 -15.66 4.53 1.06
C LEU A 98 -17.01 4.11 0.45
N ALA A 99 -16.99 3.74 -0.82
CA ALA A 99 -18.13 3.19 -1.54
C ALA A 99 -18.63 1.91 -0.86
N ALA A 100 -19.92 1.84 -0.53
CA ALA A 100 -20.55 0.63 -0.04
C ALA A 100 -21.14 -0.18 -1.21
N ALA A 101 -21.37 -1.48 -1.00
CA ALA A 101 -22.01 -2.34 -1.99
C ALA A 101 -23.41 -1.80 -2.34
N GLY A 102 -23.59 -1.35 -3.58
CA GLY A 102 -24.84 -0.75 -4.09
C GLY A 102 -24.72 0.74 -4.48
N ASP A 103 -23.61 1.40 -4.15
CA ASP A 103 -23.39 2.79 -4.55
C ASP A 103 -22.98 2.88 -6.02
N ARG A 104 -23.84 3.47 -6.86
CA ARG A 104 -23.66 3.54 -8.32
C ARG A 104 -22.66 4.61 -8.78
N TYR A 105 -22.34 5.57 -7.90
CA TYR A 105 -21.53 6.75 -8.19
C TYR A 105 -20.62 7.17 -7.02
N ALA A 106 -20.27 6.26 -6.11
CA ALA A 106 -19.38 6.62 -5.02
C ALA A 106 -17.95 6.90 -5.52
N LEU A 107 -17.39 8.02 -5.07
CA LEU A 107 -16.00 8.39 -5.33
C LEU A 107 -15.11 7.51 -4.44
N GLN A 108 -14.24 6.71 -5.06
CA GLN A 108 -13.27 5.92 -4.32
C GLN A 108 -12.15 6.83 -3.81
N CYS A 109 -12.20 7.12 -2.52
CA CYS A 109 -11.11 7.81 -1.84
C CYS A 109 -10.19 6.76 -1.22
N GLY A 110 -9.07 6.50 -1.89
CA GLY A 110 -8.10 5.48 -1.51
C GLY A 110 -7.29 4.99 -2.71
N ALA A 111 -6.29 4.14 -2.48
CA ALA A 111 -5.61 3.46 -3.57
C ALA A 111 -6.65 2.66 -4.37
N PRO A 112 -6.70 2.81 -5.71
CA PRO A 112 -7.70 2.11 -6.52
C PRO A 112 -7.52 0.61 -6.33
N ASP A 113 -8.65 -0.08 -6.17
CA ASP A 113 -8.66 -1.54 -6.10
C ASP A 113 -8.14 -2.06 -7.43
N ARG A 114 -6.88 -2.54 -7.44
CA ARG A 114 -6.31 -3.18 -8.61
C ARG A 114 -6.65 -4.66 -8.50
N PRO A 115 -7.39 -5.24 -9.47
CA PRO A 115 -7.53 -6.68 -9.51
C PRO A 115 -6.12 -7.28 -9.50
N ALA A 116 -5.92 -8.29 -8.67
CA ALA A 116 -4.66 -9.01 -8.60
C ALA A 116 -4.34 -9.54 -10.01
N ARG A 117 -3.40 -8.87 -10.70
CA ARG A 117 -2.90 -9.36 -11.96
C ARG A 117 -2.07 -10.58 -11.62
N ALA A 118 -2.43 -11.74 -12.19
CA ALA A 118 -1.62 -12.92 -12.06
C ALA A 118 -0.17 -12.57 -12.40
N ALA A 119 0.76 -12.93 -11.50
CA ALA A 119 2.17 -12.73 -11.74
C ALA A 119 2.53 -13.46 -13.05
N LEU A 120 2.79 -12.69 -14.10
CA LEU A 120 3.42 -13.21 -15.31
C LEU A 120 4.88 -13.44 -14.92
N ALA A 121 5.19 -14.65 -14.47
CA ALA A 121 6.59 -15.05 -14.34
C ALA A 121 7.21 -14.99 -15.74
N PRO A 122 8.29 -14.21 -15.94
CA PRO A 122 9.01 -14.21 -17.20
C PRO A 122 9.45 -15.65 -17.50
N GLN A 123 9.17 -16.12 -18.73
CA GLN A 123 9.61 -17.43 -19.18
C GLN A 123 11.13 -17.38 -19.39
N GLU A 124 11.84 -18.32 -18.77
CA GLU A 124 13.27 -18.48 -19.00
C GLU A 124 13.52 -18.99 -20.43
N GLN A 125 14.48 -18.39 -21.12
CA GLN A 125 14.82 -18.72 -22.50
C GLN A 125 16.29 -19.12 -22.60
N THR A 126 16.56 -20.15 -23.40
CA THR A 126 17.90 -20.55 -23.78
C THR A 126 18.15 -20.04 -25.19
N CYS A 127 19.12 -19.13 -25.34
CA CYS A 127 19.50 -18.55 -26.62
C CYS A 127 20.79 -19.20 -27.13
N GLU A 128 20.76 -19.64 -28.38
CA GLU A 128 21.95 -20.14 -29.08
C GLU A 128 22.29 -19.21 -30.24
N THR A 129 23.55 -18.77 -30.30
CA THR A 129 24.06 -18.00 -31.43
C THR A 129 24.74 -18.93 -32.42
N ARG A 130 24.23 -18.98 -33.67
CA ARG A 130 24.78 -19.85 -34.72
C ARG A 130 25.26 -19.04 -35.93
N PRO A 131 26.44 -19.38 -36.48
CA PRO A 131 26.91 -18.78 -37.73
C PRO A 131 26.08 -19.33 -38.91
N GLN A 132 25.56 -18.44 -39.75
CA GLN A 132 24.82 -18.75 -40.96
C GLN A 132 25.53 -18.15 -42.18
N ALA A 133 25.79 -18.97 -43.18
CA ALA A 133 26.38 -18.50 -44.43
C ALA A 133 25.40 -17.58 -45.17
N ARG A 134 25.87 -16.42 -45.62
CA ARG A 134 25.06 -15.50 -46.42
C ARG A 134 25.13 -15.88 -47.90
N PRO A 135 24.03 -15.72 -48.66
CA PRO A 135 24.02 -15.98 -50.11
C PRO A 135 25.02 -15.13 -50.91
N GLN A 136 25.38 -13.94 -50.39
CA GLN A 136 26.31 -13.01 -51.04
C GLN A 136 27.77 -13.20 -50.58
N GLY A 137 28.06 -14.24 -49.79
CA GLY A 137 29.35 -14.45 -49.13
C GLY A 137 29.42 -13.87 -47.72
N GLY A 138 30.26 -14.49 -46.88
CA GLY A 138 30.42 -14.14 -45.46
C GLY A 138 29.51 -14.90 -44.50
N VAL A 139 29.68 -14.65 -43.20
CA VAL A 139 28.95 -15.31 -42.11
C VAL A 139 28.12 -14.26 -41.35
N ALA A 140 26.82 -14.53 -41.18
CA ALA A 140 25.95 -13.82 -40.25
C ALA A 140 25.90 -14.61 -38.93
N TRP A 141 25.87 -13.92 -37.80
CA TRP A 141 25.53 -14.57 -36.53
C TRP A 141 24.04 -14.35 -36.28
N THR A 142 23.29 -15.45 -36.23
CA THR A 142 21.85 -15.43 -35.95
C THR A 142 21.64 -16.03 -34.57
N GLU A 143 20.93 -15.30 -33.71
CA GLU A 143 20.55 -15.76 -32.38
C GLU A 143 19.16 -16.40 -32.45
N GLU A 144 19.03 -17.62 -31.93
CA GLU A 144 17.77 -18.33 -31.84
C GLU A 144 17.49 -18.68 -30.37
N CYS A 145 16.44 -18.09 -29.81
CA CYS A 145 16.00 -18.32 -28.44
C CYS A 145 14.84 -19.32 -28.41
N ARG A 146 14.92 -20.31 -27.51
CA ARG A 146 13.85 -21.29 -27.26
C ARG A 146 13.47 -21.28 -25.77
N PRO A 147 12.20 -21.59 -25.42
CA PRO A 147 11.82 -21.77 -24.02
C PRO A 147 12.69 -22.83 -23.35
N ALA A 148 13.25 -22.51 -22.17
CA ALA A 148 14.14 -23.42 -21.44
C ALA A 148 13.45 -24.70 -20.94
N ASP A 149 12.12 -24.68 -20.89
CA ASP A 149 11.26 -25.79 -20.47
C ASP A 149 10.88 -26.76 -21.60
N GLY A 150 11.41 -26.56 -22.81
CA GLY A 150 11.20 -27.44 -23.96
C GLY A 150 9.79 -27.41 -24.56
N ARG A 151 8.92 -26.49 -24.11
CA ARG A 151 7.61 -26.28 -24.74
C ARG A 151 7.78 -25.67 -26.13
N ALA A 152 6.83 -25.99 -27.03
CA ALA A 152 6.80 -25.39 -28.35
C ALA A 152 6.78 -23.85 -28.21
N PRO A 153 7.56 -23.11 -29.02
CA PRO A 153 7.64 -21.66 -28.91
C PRO A 153 6.23 -21.08 -29.01
N THR A 154 5.79 -20.42 -27.95
CA THR A 154 4.63 -19.52 -28.04
C THR A 154 5.00 -18.45 -29.06
N GLN A 155 4.13 -18.19 -30.03
CA GLN A 155 4.38 -17.12 -30.99
C GLN A 155 4.50 -15.81 -30.23
N ASP A 156 5.73 -15.34 -30.06
CA ASP A 156 6.03 -14.06 -29.42
C ASP A 156 5.54 -12.95 -30.33
N GLY A 157 4.44 -12.31 -29.94
CA GLY A 157 3.86 -11.21 -30.67
C GLY A 157 2.56 -10.73 -30.04
N LEU A 158 2.42 -9.41 -29.93
CA LEU A 158 1.15 -8.77 -29.62
C LEU A 158 0.14 -9.12 -30.73
N ARG A 159 -0.80 -10.02 -30.43
CA ARG A 159 -1.91 -10.33 -31.34
C ARG A 159 -3.05 -9.34 -31.11
N VAL A 160 -3.11 -8.32 -31.95
CA VAL A 160 -4.28 -7.42 -31.99
C VAL A 160 -5.30 -8.03 -32.93
N ARG A 161 -6.48 -8.41 -32.41
CA ARG A 161 -7.65 -8.73 -33.24
C ARG A 161 -8.33 -7.41 -33.60
N LEU A 162 -8.14 -6.96 -34.83
CA LEU A 162 -8.90 -5.85 -35.40
C LEU A 162 -10.08 -6.44 -36.16
N GLY A 163 -11.27 -6.44 -35.55
CA GLY A 163 -12.52 -6.85 -36.19
C GLY A 163 -13.28 -7.92 -35.41
N GLY A 164 -14.52 -7.57 -35.05
CA GLY A 164 -15.61 -8.49 -34.71
C GLY A 164 -16.88 -7.92 -35.36
N ASP A 165 -17.64 -8.77 -36.03
CA ASP A 165 -19.08 -8.55 -36.20
C ASP A 165 -19.78 -8.88 -34.87
#